data_AF-A0A527G3J2-F1
#
_entry.id   AF-A0A527G3J2-F1
#
_cell.length_a   1.000
_cell.length_b   1.000
_cell.length_c   1.000
_cell.angle_alpha   90.00
_cell.angle_beta   90.00
_cell.angle_gamma   90.00
#
_symmetry.space_group_name_H-M   'P 1'
#
loop_
_entity.id
_entity.type
_entity.pdbx_description
1 polymer ?
#
loop_
_entity_poly.entity_id
_entity_poly.type
_entity_poly.pdbx_seq_one_letter_code
_entity_poly.pdbx_strand_id
1 'polypeptide(L)'
;TAFEADAMMHAARKAGTFLGEAFMYRLHPQTKKLVELIRSGVIGDIRMIKSSFGFAMPGFMPQHRLYANDLAGGGILDVGGYPVSMVRLIAGAAVGQPFREPDKVVGTAHLGQSGVDE
;
A
#
# COMPACT_ATOMS: atom_id res chain seq x y z
N THR A 1 3.57 6.56 11.24
CA THR A 1 4.93 6.91 10.75
C THR A 1 5.83 5.68 10.76
N ALA A 2 7.01 5.73 10.12
CA ALA A 2 7.98 4.62 10.16
C ALA A 2 8.45 4.31 11.59
N PHE A 3 8.67 5.36 12.40
CA PHE A 3 9.06 5.21 13.81
C PHE A 3 8.00 4.48 14.63
N GLU A 4 6.72 4.82 14.46
CA GLU A 4 5.63 4.13 15.17
C GLU A 4 5.50 2.67 14.73
N ALA A 5 5.68 2.37 13.44
CA ALA A 5 5.71 1.01 12.94
C ALA A 5 6.85 0.19 13.57
N ASP A 6 8.04 0.77 13.69
CA ASP A 6 9.18 0.13 14.37
C ASP A 6 8.90 -0.13 15.86
N ALA A 7 8.26 0.82 16.54
CA ALA A 7 7.86 0.67 17.94
C ALA A 7 6.83 -0.46 18.12
N MET A 8 5.83 -0.54 17.24
CA MET A 8 4.84 -1.63 17.23
C MET A 8 5.50 -2.99 16.98
N MET A 9 6.40 -3.08 16.00
CA MET A 9 7.15 -4.30 15.72
C MET A 9 8.04 -4.72 16.89
N HIS A 10 8.68 -3.77 17.57
CA HIS A 10 9.46 -4.04 18.78
C HIS A 10 8.58 -4.60 19.90
N ALA A 11 7.43 -3.97 20.15
CA ALA A 11 6.50 -4.40 21.18
C ALA A 11 5.96 -5.82 20.91
N ALA A 12 5.56 -6.12 19.67
CA ALA A 12 5.09 -7.45 19.28
C ALA A 12 6.16 -8.53 19.47
N ARG A 13 7.42 -8.24 19.07
CA ARG A 13 8.56 -9.15 19.31
C ARG A 13 8.79 -9.41 20.79
N LYS A 14 8.75 -8.37 21.63
CA LYS A 14 8.90 -8.49 23.09
C LYS A 14 7.78 -9.33 23.72
N ALA A 15 6.56 -9.20 23.20
CA ALA A 15 5.40 -9.96 23.66
C ALA A 15 5.33 -11.38 23.09
N GLY A 16 6.16 -11.74 22.10
CA GLY A 16 6.11 -13.02 21.41
C GLY A 16 4.83 -13.21 20.58
N THR A 17 4.20 -12.13 20.13
CA THR A 17 2.96 -12.15 19.37
C THR A 17 3.17 -11.82 17.90
N PHE A 18 2.25 -12.29 17.05
CA PHE A 18 2.23 -11.91 15.64
C PHE A 18 1.69 -10.49 15.48
N LEU A 19 2.38 -9.70 14.66
CA LEU A 19 1.92 -8.42 14.16
C LEU A 19 2.01 -8.43 12.64
N GLY A 20 0.94 -8.03 11.98
CA GLY A 20 0.88 -7.89 10.54
C GLY A 20 -0.05 -6.76 10.13
N GLU A 21 0.30 -6.09 9.04
CA GLU A 21 -0.58 -5.12 8.39
C GLU A 21 -1.66 -5.84 7.58
N ALA A 22 -2.91 -5.40 7.71
CA ALA A 22 -4.08 -6.09 7.20
C ALA A 22 -4.31 -5.89 5.68
N PHE A 23 -3.28 -6.05 4.86
CA PHE A 23 -3.41 -6.10 3.39
C PHE A 23 -4.04 -7.42 2.93
N MET A 24 -5.35 -7.55 3.14
CA MET A 24 -6.14 -8.76 2.91
C MET A 24 -5.96 -9.35 1.51
N TYR A 25 -5.84 -8.50 0.48
CA TYR A 25 -5.67 -8.94 -0.90
C TYR A 25 -4.38 -9.73 -1.10
N ARG A 26 -3.34 -9.55 -0.26
CA ARG A 26 -2.08 -10.31 -0.35
C ARG A 26 -2.27 -11.80 -0.05
N LEU A 27 -3.33 -12.13 0.68
CA LEU A 27 -3.68 -13.49 1.07
C LEU A 27 -4.73 -14.12 0.14
N HIS A 28 -5.22 -13.38 -0.85
CA HIS A 28 -6.23 -13.87 -1.78
C HIS A 28 -5.63 -14.85 -2.81
N PRO A 29 -6.29 -15.96 -3.16
CA PRO A 29 -5.79 -16.92 -4.16
C PRO A 29 -5.50 -16.29 -5.53
N GLN A 30 -6.23 -15.26 -5.92
CA GLN A 30 -5.96 -14.50 -7.15
C GLN A 30 -4.58 -13.84 -7.13
N THR A 31 -4.17 -13.28 -5.99
CA THR A 31 -2.85 -12.65 -5.84
C THR A 31 -1.74 -13.71 -5.86
N LYS A 32 -1.99 -14.89 -5.26
CA LYS A 32 -1.08 -16.04 -5.40
C LYS A 32 -0.92 -16.42 -6.87
N LYS A 33 -2.01 -16.55 -7.61
CA LYS A 33 -1.98 -16.90 -9.04
C LYS A 33 -1.27 -15.85 -9.89
N LEU A 34 -1.49 -14.57 -9.60
CA LEU A 34 -0.77 -13.47 -10.24
C LEU A 34 0.75 -13.65 -10.07
N VAL A 35 1.23 -13.87 -8.86
CA VAL A 35 2.67 -14.08 -8.59
C VAL A 35 3.22 -15.28 -9.33
N GLU A 36 2.47 -16.40 -9.41
CA GLU A 36 2.87 -17.58 -10.19
C GLU A 36 3.04 -17.27 -11.67
N LEU A 37 2.10 -16.51 -12.27
CA LEU A 37 2.16 -16.13 -13.69
C LEU A 37 3.33 -15.18 -13.99
N ILE A 38 3.60 -14.23 -13.09
CA ILE A 38 4.76 -13.34 -13.24
C ILE A 38 6.05 -14.15 -13.19
N ARG A 39 6.18 -15.07 -12.22
CA ARG A 39 7.37 -15.91 -12.05
C ARG A 39 7.57 -16.91 -13.18
N SER A 40 6.51 -17.38 -13.81
CA SER A 40 6.63 -18.30 -14.95
C SER A 40 7.11 -17.62 -16.23
N GLY A 41 7.22 -16.28 -16.24
CA GLY A 41 7.67 -15.51 -17.41
C GLY A 41 6.67 -15.53 -18.57
N VAL A 42 5.39 -15.85 -18.33
CA VAL A 42 4.39 -16.01 -19.41
C VAL A 42 4.12 -14.73 -20.18
N ILE A 43 4.45 -13.57 -19.60
CA ILE A 43 4.34 -12.25 -20.24
C ILE A 43 5.71 -11.62 -20.59
N GLY A 44 6.79 -12.39 -20.49
CA GLY A 44 8.16 -11.89 -20.67
C GLY A 44 8.61 -10.95 -19.54
N ASP A 45 9.54 -10.05 -19.86
CA ASP A 45 10.09 -9.10 -18.89
C ASP A 45 9.07 -8.03 -18.49
N ILE A 46 8.94 -7.81 -17.17
CA ILE A 46 8.16 -6.68 -16.65
C ILE A 46 8.92 -5.38 -16.88
N ARG A 47 8.37 -4.51 -17.74
CA ARG A 47 8.95 -3.19 -18.05
C ARG A 47 8.27 -2.03 -17.33
N MET A 48 6.98 -2.18 -17.02
CA MET A 48 6.19 -1.14 -16.36
C MET A 48 5.08 -1.77 -15.53
N ILE A 49 4.83 -1.21 -14.34
CA ILE A 49 3.70 -1.59 -13.49
C ILE A 49 2.92 -0.31 -13.19
N LYS A 50 1.64 -0.27 -13.54
CA LYS A 50 0.73 0.80 -13.15
C LYS A 50 -0.31 0.22 -12.19
N SER A 51 -0.47 0.85 -11.04
CA SER A 51 -1.46 0.47 -10.05
C SER A 51 -2.19 1.71 -9.55
N SER A 52 -3.49 1.58 -9.33
CA SER A 52 -4.36 2.67 -8.90
C SER A 52 -5.46 2.10 -8.03
N PHE A 53 -5.80 2.80 -6.96
CA PHE A 53 -6.96 2.50 -6.14
C PHE A 53 -7.59 3.82 -5.70
N GLY A 54 -8.91 3.90 -5.83
CA GLY A 54 -9.70 5.05 -5.42
C GLY A 54 -11.17 4.66 -5.33
N PHE A 55 -11.92 5.47 -4.60
CA PHE A 55 -13.36 5.30 -4.42
C PHE A 55 -14.01 6.68 -4.30
N ALA A 56 -15.30 6.77 -4.61
CA ALA A 56 -16.03 8.01 -4.52
C ALA A 56 -16.64 8.19 -3.12
N MET A 57 -16.49 9.39 -2.58
CA MET A 57 -17.24 9.82 -1.40
C MET A 57 -18.50 10.58 -1.84
N PRO A 58 -19.64 10.42 -1.16
CA PRO A 58 -20.90 11.07 -1.55
C PRO A 58 -20.89 12.60 -1.39
N GLY A 59 -19.87 13.16 -0.74
CA GLY A 59 -19.65 14.59 -0.56
C GLY A 59 -18.59 14.87 0.51
N PHE A 60 -18.23 16.15 0.65
CA PHE A 60 -17.32 16.61 1.69
C PHE A 60 -17.96 16.48 3.09
N MET A 61 -17.28 15.76 3.99
CA MET A 61 -17.75 15.51 5.36
C MET A 61 -16.61 15.78 6.34
N PRO A 62 -16.47 17.00 6.90
CA PRO A 62 -15.25 17.41 7.61
C PRO A 62 -14.91 16.55 8.83
N GLN A 63 -15.89 15.90 9.45
CA GLN A 63 -15.69 15.01 10.60
C GLN A 63 -15.36 13.56 10.21
N HIS A 64 -15.47 13.20 8.93
CA HIS A 64 -15.16 11.85 8.49
C HIS A 64 -13.65 11.65 8.45
N ARG A 65 -13.18 10.46 8.83
CA ARG A 65 -11.75 10.08 8.96
C ARG A 65 -10.87 10.37 7.74
N LEU A 66 -11.47 10.53 6.55
CA LEU A 66 -10.76 10.87 5.32
C LEU A 66 -10.47 12.36 5.18
N TYR A 67 -11.28 13.21 5.80
CA TYR A 67 -11.17 14.66 5.69
C TYR A 67 -10.57 15.31 6.93
N ALA A 68 -10.68 14.65 8.09
CA ALA A 68 -10.26 15.17 9.39
C ALA A 68 -8.74 14.98 9.61
N ASN A 69 -7.98 16.09 9.70
CA ASN A 69 -6.52 16.06 9.88
C ASN A 69 -6.07 15.42 11.19
N ASP A 70 -6.83 15.59 12.26
CA ASP A 70 -6.55 14.99 13.57
C ASP A 70 -6.65 13.46 13.56
N LEU A 71 -7.33 12.90 12.56
CA LEU A 71 -7.40 11.46 12.26
C LEU A 71 -6.43 11.05 11.15
N ALA A 72 -5.38 11.85 10.91
CA ALA A 72 -4.42 11.78 9.81
C ALA A 72 -4.99 12.12 8.42
N GLY A 73 -6.21 11.72 8.11
CA GLY A 73 -6.90 12.07 6.86
C GLY A 73 -6.19 11.63 5.59
N GLY A 74 -6.79 11.95 4.44
CA GLY A 74 -6.15 11.85 3.13
C GLY A 74 -6.24 10.51 2.42
N GLY A 75 -6.27 10.54 1.09
CA GLY A 75 -6.31 9.35 0.24
C GLY A 75 -4.99 8.57 0.21
N ILE A 76 -3.85 9.26 0.29
CA ILE A 76 -2.50 8.68 0.29
C ILE A 76 -2.31 7.79 1.52
N LEU A 77 -2.67 8.28 2.71
CA LEU A 77 -2.54 7.51 3.95
C LEU A 77 -3.61 6.42 4.08
N ASP A 78 -4.82 6.64 3.56
CA ASP A 78 -5.88 5.64 3.65
C ASP A 78 -5.71 4.47 2.67
N VAL A 79 -5.60 4.78 1.37
CA VAL A 79 -5.60 3.77 0.31
C VAL A 79 -4.37 3.79 -0.57
N GLY A 80 -3.53 4.83 -0.50
CA GLY A 80 -2.29 4.92 -1.27
C GLY A 80 -1.29 3.78 -1.01
N GLY A 81 -1.34 3.16 0.18
CA GLY A 81 -0.53 1.99 0.51
C GLY A 81 -0.83 0.74 -0.32
N TYR A 82 -2.07 0.57 -0.79
CA TYR A 82 -2.51 -0.59 -1.57
C TYR A 82 -1.80 -0.71 -2.93
N PRO A 83 -1.84 0.31 -3.81
CA PRO A 83 -1.14 0.25 -5.08
C PRO A 83 0.38 0.14 -4.89
N VAL A 84 0.96 0.81 -3.89
CA VAL A 84 2.40 0.71 -3.59
C VAL A 84 2.78 -0.73 -3.19
N SER A 85 2.02 -1.36 -2.29
CA SER A 85 2.28 -2.75 -1.88
C SER A 85 2.10 -3.74 -3.04
N MET A 86 1.11 -3.55 -3.92
CA MET A 86 0.94 -4.39 -5.11
C MET A 86 2.10 -4.24 -6.11
N VAL A 87 2.56 -3.02 -6.37
CA VAL A 87 3.71 -2.78 -7.28
C VAL A 87 4.98 -3.44 -6.73
N ARG A 88 5.26 -3.28 -5.43
CA ARG A 88 6.43 -3.88 -4.78
C ARG A 88 6.39 -5.40 -4.83
N LEU A 89 5.21 -6.00 -4.66
CA LEU A 89 5.00 -7.44 -4.84
C LEU A 89 5.33 -7.90 -6.27
N ILE A 90 4.73 -7.26 -7.28
CA ILE A 90 4.90 -7.66 -8.68
C ILE A 90 6.36 -7.48 -9.11
N ALA A 91 6.99 -6.36 -8.74
CA ALA A 91 8.40 -6.10 -9.01
C ALA A 91 9.32 -7.13 -8.35
N GLY A 92 9.03 -7.55 -7.11
CA GLY A 92 9.75 -8.64 -6.46
C GLY A 92 9.57 -9.97 -7.18
N ALA A 93 8.33 -10.32 -7.52
CA ALA A 93 8.00 -11.56 -8.22
C ALA A 93 8.75 -11.67 -9.56
N ALA A 94 8.90 -10.57 -10.29
CA ALA A 94 9.63 -10.50 -11.57
C ALA A 94 11.12 -10.85 -11.46
N VAL A 95 11.70 -10.75 -10.26
CA VAL A 95 13.13 -11.04 -10.01
C VAL A 95 13.34 -12.15 -8.98
N GLY A 96 12.30 -12.97 -8.74
CA GLY A 96 12.38 -14.10 -7.80
C GLY A 96 12.43 -13.70 -6.32
N GLN A 97 12.09 -12.45 -5.97
CA GLN A 97 12.08 -11.94 -4.60
C GLN A 97 10.64 -11.87 -4.03
N PRO A 98 10.46 -11.80 -2.70
CA PRO A 98 9.15 -11.61 -2.07
C PRO A 98 8.51 -10.24 -2.37
N PHE A 99 9.34 -9.22 -2.48
CA PHE A 99 9.01 -7.84 -2.87
C PHE A 99 10.31 -7.16 -3.33
N ARG A 100 10.20 -5.97 -3.93
CA ARG A 100 11.35 -5.12 -4.24
C ARG A 100 11.13 -3.71 -3.71
N GLU A 101 12.19 -3.11 -3.18
CA GLU A 101 12.16 -1.70 -2.76
C GLU A 101 12.40 -0.78 -3.96
N PRO A 102 11.81 0.43 -3.96
CA PRO A 102 12.11 1.44 -4.94
C PRO A 102 13.47 2.10 -4.67
N ASP A 103 14.25 2.37 -5.72
CA ASP A 103 15.45 3.20 -5.62
C ASP A 103 15.11 4.70 -5.47
N LYS A 104 13.93 5.11 -5.97
CA LYS A 104 13.43 6.47 -5.92
C LYS A 104 11.91 6.49 -5.75
N VAL A 105 11.43 7.39 -4.89
CA VAL A 105 10.00 7.66 -4.70
C VAL A 105 9.74 9.14 -4.99
N VAL A 106 8.68 9.42 -5.73
CA VAL A 106 8.20 10.77 -6.02
C VAL A 106 6.70 10.78 -5.74
N GLY A 107 6.22 11.81 -5.03
CA GLY A 107 4.82 11.97 -4.69
C GLY A 107 4.30 13.35 -5.10
N THR A 108 3.04 13.38 -5.51
CA THR A 108 2.28 14.60 -5.77
C THR A 108 0.90 14.43 -5.15
N ALA A 109 0.34 15.50 -4.60
CA ALA A 109 -0.98 15.49 -3.99
C ALA A 109 -1.75 16.74 -4.41
N HIS A 110 -3.07 16.61 -4.50
CA HIS A 110 -3.98 17.75 -4.53
C HIS A 110 -4.55 17.91 -3.11
N LEU A 111 -4.51 19.12 -2.55
CA LEU A 111 -5.05 19.36 -1.22
C LEU A 111 -6.50 19.83 -1.33
N GLY A 112 -7.40 19.12 -0.65
CA GLY A 112 -8.81 19.43 -0.58
C GLY A 112 -9.14 20.54 0.41
N GLN A 113 -10.44 20.76 0.64
CA GLN A 113 -10.94 21.88 1.46
C GLN A 113 -10.43 21.85 2.91
N SER A 114 -10.24 20.67 3.49
CA SER A 114 -9.72 20.53 4.86
C SER A 114 -8.18 20.54 4.93
N GLY A 115 -7.48 20.62 3.79
CA GLY A 115 -6.02 20.59 3.73
C GLY A 115 -5.40 19.19 3.77
N VAL A 116 -6.22 18.12 3.78
CA VAL A 116 -5.76 16.75 3.51
C VAL A 116 -5.65 16.51 2.00
N ASP A 117 -4.95 15.44 1.59
CA ASP A 117 -4.87 15.09 0.17
C ASP A 117 -6.12 14.35 -0.36
N GLU A 118 -6.54 14.70 -1.58
CA GLU A 118 -7.73 14.15 -2.28
C GLU A 118 -7.43 13.83 -3.76
#